data_AF-A0A2V7KG79-F1
#
_entry.id   AF-A0A2V7KG79-F1
#
_cell.length_a   1.000
_cell.length_b   1.000
_cell.length_c   1.000
_cell.angle_alpha   90.00
_cell.angle_beta   90.00
_cell.angle_gamma   90.00
#
_symmetry.space_group_name_H-M   'P 1'
#
loop_
_entity.id
_entity.type
_entity.pdbx_description
1 polymer ?
#
loop_
_entity_poly.entity_id
_entity_poly.type
_entity_poly.pdbx_seq_one_letter_code
_entity_poly.pdbx_strand_id
1 'polypeptide(L)'
;MRLSVFSFVFLSIGLTASLAKRASAQEPVTLSGRITAAGVPIGYAEVIIPSLGLGANTRDDGRYAIVIPGARATAGQTLTVTARRLGYKPATLQVTLRPG
;
A
#
# COMPACT_ATOMS: atom_id res chain seq x y z
N MET A 1 -72.62 22.05 -24.69
CA MET A 1 -71.40 22.48 -23.97
C MET A 1 -70.34 21.42 -24.18
N ARG A 2 -69.28 21.75 -24.92
CA ARG A 2 -68.15 20.86 -25.21
C ARG A 2 -67.03 21.21 -24.24
N LEU A 3 -66.38 20.22 -23.63
CA LEU A 3 -64.97 20.33 -23.26
C LEU A 3 -64.34 18.93 -23.20
N SER A 4 -63.33 18.75 -24.03
CA SER A 4 -62.50 17.55 -24.18
C SER A 4 -61.25 17.67 -23.29
N VAL A 5 -60.37 16.64 -23.32
CA VAL A 5 -58.88 16.70 -23.13
C VAL A 5 -58.36 16.30 -21.70
N PHE A 6 -57.24 15.60 -21.41
CA PHE A 6 -56.06 15.03 -22.11
C PHE A 6 -55.57 13.76 -21.37
N SER A 7 -54.98 12.82 -22.12
CA SER A 7 -54.25 11.61 -21.68
C SER A 7 -52.95 11.94 -20.93
N PHE A 8 -52.61 11.19 -19.87
CA PHE A 8 -51.28 11.21 -19.23
C PHE A 8 -50.64 9.82 -19.30
N VAL A 9 -49.55 9.75 -20.07
CA VAL A 9 -48.68 8.59 -20.28
C VAL A 9 -47.88 8.33 -19.00
N PHE A 10 -47.96 7.12 -18.44
CA PHE A 10 -47.10 6.69 -17.33
C PHE A 10 -45.71 6.31 -17.86
N LEU A 11 -44.73 7.13 -17.51
CA LEU A 11 -43.31 6.95 -17.80
C LEU A 11 -42.76 5.77 -16.98
N SER A 12 -42.34 4.71 -17.67
CA SER A 12 -41.62 3.57 -17.10
C SER A 12 -40.26 4.00 -16.56
N ILE A 13 -40.07 3.86 -15.25
CA ILE A 13 -38.78 4.09 -14.57
C ILE A 13 -37.83 2.96 -14.93
N GLY A 14 -36.80 3.27 -15.72
CA GLY A 14 -35.65 2.39 -15.93
C GLY A 14 -34.84 2.26 -14.65
N LEU A 15 -34.77 1.05 -14.10
CA LEU A 15 -33.95 0.72 -12.94
C LEU A 15 -32.48 0.72 -13.35
N THR A 16 -31.79 1.84 -13.16
CA THR A 16 -30.35 1.95 -13.40
C THR A 16 -29.61 1.11 -12.35
N ALA A 17 -29.19 -0.10 -12.73
CA ALA A 17 -28.31 -0.93 -11.91
C ALA A 17 -26.97 -0.20 -11.74
N SER A 18 -26.76 0.40 -10.57
CA SER A 18 -25.45 0.91 -10.18
C SER A 18 -24.51 -0.27 -10.07
N LEU A 19 -23.62 -0.44 -11.05
CA LEU A 19 -22.45 -1.29 -10.88
C LEU A 19 -21.64 -0.66 -9.74
N ALA A 20 -21.83 -1.18 -8.53
CA ALA A 20 -20.94 -0.93 -7.42
C ALA A 20 -19.54 -1.34 -7.87
N LYS A 21 -18.74 -0.36 -8.32
CA LYS A 21 -17.30 -0.51 -8.42
C LYS A 21 -16.87 -0.95 -7.04
N ARG A 22 -16.56 -2.24 -6.89
CA ARG A 22 -15.85 -2.73 -5.71
C ARG A 22 -14.59 -1.89 -5.65
N ALA A 23 -14.55 -0.94 -4.73
CA ALA A 23 -13.32 -0.30 -4.37
C ALA A 23 -12.45 -1.44 -3.86
N SER A 24 -11.53 -1.92 -4.70
CA SER A 24 -10.46 -2.78 -4.23
C SER A 24 -9.69 -1.92 -3.24
N ALA A 25 -10.05 -2.01 -1.97
CA ALA A 25 -9.19 -1.56 -0.90
C ALA A 25 -7.90 -2.34 -1.11
N GLN A 26 -6.89 -1.69 -1.68
CA GLN A 26 -5.60 -2.32 -1.90
C GLN A 26 -5.11 -2.76 -0.52
N GLU A 27 -4.93 -4.06 -0.37
CA GLU A 27 -4.51 -4.63 0.90
C GLU A 27 -3.13 -4.06 1.26
N PRO A 28 -2.90 -3.65 2.52
CA PRO A 28 -1.58 -3.19 2.94
C PRO A 28 -0.53 -4.27 2.68
N VAL A 29 0.63 -3.86 2.18
CA VAL A 29 1.75 -4.76 1.93
C VAL A 29 2.77 -4.59 3.06
N THR A 30 3.19 -5.69 3.68
CA THR A 30 4.23 -5.64 4.72
C THR A 30 5.60 -5.98 4.13
N LEU A 31 6.49 -4.99 4.09
CA LEU A 31 7.90 -5.23 3.81
C LEU A 31 8.60 -5.68 5.10
N SER A 32 9.11 -6.91 5.12
CA SER A 32 9.83 -7.45 6.26
C SER A 32 11.21 -7.95 5.85
N GLY A 33 12.11 -8.04 6.83
CA GLY A 33 13.45 -8.54 6.60
C GLY A 33 14.28 -8.59 7.88
N ARG A 34 15.57 -8.87 7.71
CA ARG A 34 16.55 -8.92 8.80
C ARG A 34 17.81 -8.16 8.39
N ILE A 35 18.32 -7.34 9.31
CA ILE A 35 19.58 -6.61 9.14
C ILE A 35 20.67 -7.33 9.92
N THR A 36 21.79 -7.61 9.25
CA THR A 36 22.95 -8.27 9.83
C THR A 36 24.24 -7.63 9.33
N ALA A 37 25.30 -7.64 10.14
CA ALA A 37 26.67 -7.39 9.71
C ALA A 37 27.57 -8.53 10.16
N ALA A 38 28.38 -9.06 9.24
CA ALA A 38 29.26 -10.21 9.49
C ALA A 38 28.51 -11.40 10.15
N GLY A 39 27.26 -11.64 9.75
CA GLY A 39 26.41 -12.71 10.29
C GLY A 39 25.75 -12.41 11.64
N VAL A 40 26.08 -11.29 12.28
CA VAL A 40 25.50 -10.87 13.57
C VAL A 40 24.30 -9.96 13.33
N PRO A 41 23.14 -10.19 13.98
CA PRO A 41 21.99 -9.30 13.86
C PRO A 41 22.30 -7.90 14.43
N ILE A 42 21.81 -6.87 13.74
CA ILE A 42 21.91 -5.49 14.22
C ILE A 42 20.55 -5.05 14.73
N GLY A 43 20.42 -4.88 16.03
CA GLY A 43 19.26 -4.27 16.66
C GLY A 43 19.27 -2.74 16.57
N TYR A 44 18.07 -2.15 16.62
CA TYR A 44 17.85 -0.71 16.61
C TYR A 44 18.48 0.04 15.42
N ALA A 45 18.81 -0.67 14.32
CA ALA A 45 19.06 -0.06 13.03
C ALA A 45 17.76 0.51 12.46
N GLU A 46 17.83 1.71 11.94
CA GLU A 46 16.74 2.38 11.25
C GLU A 46 16.69 1.91 9.81
N VAL A 47 15.52 1.45 9.37
CA VAL A 47 15.24 0.99 8.01
C VAL A 47 14.21 1.95 7.40
N ILE A 48 14.53 2.55 6.26
CA ILE A 48 13.76 3.63 5.67
C ILE A 48 13.47 3.32 4.20
N ILE A 49 12.28 3.68 3.75
CA ILE A 49 11.87 3.74 2.34
C ILE A 49 11.69 5.22 1.97
N PRO A 50 12.73 5.91 1.45
CA PRO A 50 12.69 7.37 1.32
C PRO A 50 11.57 7.88 0.41
N SER A 51 11.27 7.18 -0.68
CA SER A 51 10.22 7.56 -1.64
C SER A 51 8.81 7.52 -1.05
N LEU A 52 8.62 6.79 0.05
CA LEU A 52 7.34 6.65 0.73
C LEU A 52 7.30 7.41 2.06
N GLY A 53 8.44 7.92 2.56
CA GLY A 53 8.52 8.52 3.89
C GLY A 53 8.20 7.52 5.02
N LEU A 54 8.40 6.22 4.77
CA LEU A 54 8.12 5.15 5.72
C LEU A 54 9.41 4.62 6.33
N GLY A 55 9.35 4.14 7.56
CA GLY A 55 10.48 3.50 8.20
C GLY A 55 10.09 2.70 9.44
N ALA A 56 11.02 1.88 9.90
CA ALA A 56 10.91 1.13 11.14
C ALA A 56 12.30 0.89 11.73
N ASN A 57 12.36 0.66 13.04
CA ASN A 57 13.56 0.20 13.69
C ASN A 57 13.57 -1.33 13.75
N THR A 58 14.74 -1.91 13.58
CA THR A 58 14.96 -3.34 13.84
C THR A 58 14.85 -3.65 15.32
N ARG A 59 14.32 -4.82 15.64
CA ARG A 59 14.34 -5.41 16.99
C ARG A 59 15.73 -5.98 17.30
N ASP A 60 15.94 -6.43 18.53
CA ASP A 60 17.22 -7.00 18.99
C ASP A 60 17.70 -8.20 18.15
N ASP A 61 16.78 -8.94 17.52
CA ASP A 61 17.08 -10.04 16.60
C ASP A 61 17.42 -9.59 15.16
N GLY A 62 17.48 -8.27 14.93
CA GLY A 62 17.75 -7.61 13.66
C GLY A 62 16.55 -7.57 12.72
N ARG A 63 15.36 -8.06 13.11
CA ARG A 63 14.19 -8.10 12.23
C ARG A 63 13.44 -6.78 12.23
N TYR A 64 12.90 -6.41 11.08
CA TYR A 64 12.02 -5.26 10.90
C TYR A 64 10.76 -5.64 10.11
N ALA A 65 9.73 -4.81 10.24
CA ALA A 65 8.55 -4.83 9.40
C ALA A 65 8.08 -3.38 9.16
N ILE A 66 7.81 -3.04 7.92
CA ILE A 66 7.27 -1.75 7.49
C ILE A 66 5.96 -2.03 6.75
N VAL A 67 4.86 -1.46 7.25
CA VAL A 67 3.56 -1.55 6.59
C VAL A 67 3.47 -0.46 5.54
N ILE A 68 3.30 -0.87 4.29
CA ILE A 68 3.08 0.01 3.15
C ILE A 68 1.56 0.05 2.91
N PRO A 69 0.92 1.23 3.04
CA PRO A 69 -0.50 1.37 2.72
C PRO A 69 -0.76 0.94 1.27
N GLY A 70 -1.80 0.15 1.02
CA GLY A 70 -2.08 -0.39 -0.32
C GLY A 70 -2.23 0.68 -1.40
N ALA A 71 -2.75 1.87 -1.03
CA ALA A 71 -2.82 3.04 -1.89
C ALA A 71 -1.45 3.53 -2.43
N ARG A 72 -0.35 3.09 -1.82
CA ARG A 72 1.03 3.43 -2.17
C ARG A 72 1.85 2.21 -2.61
N ALA A 73 1.27 1.01 -2.54
CA ALA A 73 1.91 -0.24 -2.92
C ALA A 73 1.46 -0.64 -4.33
N THR A 74 2.34 -0.46 -5.32
CA THR A 74 2.08 -0.88 -6.68
C THR A 74 2.83 -2.17 -7.01
N ALA A 75 2.16 -3.17 -7.57
CA ALA A 75 2.81 -4.40 -8.00
C ALA A 75 3.90 -4.10 -9.05
N GLY A 76 5.09 -4.68 -8.86
CA GLY A 76 6.25 -4.43 -9.72
C GLY A 76 7.00 -3.13 -9.40
N GLN A 77 6.53 -2.33 -8.44
CA GLN A 77 7.24 -1.13 -8.00
C GLN A 77 8.56 -1.50 -7.32
N THR A 78 9.65 -0.89 -7.77
CA THR A 78 10.95 -1.01 -7.10
C THR A 78 11.13 0.14 -6.11
N LEU A 79 11.41 -0.20 -4.86
CA LEU A 79 11.64 0.72 -3.76
C LEU A 79 13.11 0.70 -3.35
N THR A 80 13.67 1.87 -3.09
CA THR A 80 14.97 1.98 -2.43
C THR A 80 14.76 1.85 -0.92
N VAL A 81 15.47 0.92 -0.30
CA VAL A 81 15.47 0.67 1.15
C VAL A 81 16.86 0.96 1.69
N THR A 82 16.95 1.83 2.69
CA THR A 82 18.20 2.19 3.33
C THR A 82 18.18 1.75 4.78
N ALA A 83 19.22 1.04 5.22
CA ALA A 83 19.44 0.67 6.61
C ALA A 83 20.64 1.45 7.18
N ARG A 84 20.47 2.06 8.35
CA ARG A 84 21.53 2.81 9.05
C ARG A 84 21.53 2.56 10.55
N ARG A 85 22.73 2.54 11.12
CA ARG A 85 22.97 2.44 12.56
C ARG A 85 24.31 3.13 12.87
N LEU A 86 24.39 3.85 13.97
CA LEU A 86 25.66 4.44 14.43
C LEU A 86 26.72 3.33 14.60
N GLY A 87 27.93 3.58 14.10
CA GLY A 87 29.03 2.59 14.12
C GLY A 87 29.01 1.58 12.97
N TYR A 88 28.02 1.62 12.08
CA TYR A 88 27.96 0.77 10.89
C TYR A 88 27.95 1.60 9.61
N LYS A 89 28.52 1.03 8.53
CA LYS A 89 28.39 1.59 7.19
C LYS A 89 26.92 1.47 6.74
N PRO A 90 26.27 2.56 6.29
CA PRO A 90 24.92 2.48 5.74
C PRO A 90 24.86 1.52 4.55
N ALA A 91 23.76 0.78 4.45
CA ALA A 91 23.50 -0.12 3.34
C ALA A 91 22.21 0.29 2.61
N THR A 92 22.23 0.24 1.28
CA THR A 92 21.10 0.58 0.43
C THR A 92 20.81 -0.58 -0.50
N LEU A 93 19.54 -0.98 -0.62
CA LEU A 93 19.08 -2.06 -1.48
C LEU A 93 17.85 -1.63 -2.27
N GLN A 94 17.72 -2.14 -3.50
CA GLN A 94 16.49 -2.05 -4.26
C GLN A 94 15.64 -3.29 -4.03
N VAL A 95 14.38 -3.08 -3.65
CA VAL A 95 13.40 -4.14 -3.39
C VAL A 95 12.20 -3.96 -4.29
N THR A 96 11.91 -4.95 -5.13
CA THR A 96 10.72 -4.94 -5.98
C THR A 96 9.54 -5.55 -5.23
N LEU A 97 8.45 -4.78 -5.10
CA LEU A 97 7.19 -5.26 -4.55
C LEU A 97 6.58 -6.28 -5.51
N ARG A 98 6.33 -7.48 -5.00
CA ARG A 98 5.63 -8.55 -5.71
C ARG A 98 4.30 -8.81 -5.00
N PRO A 99 3.21 -9.07 -5.74
CA PRO A 99 2.04 -9.70 -5.17
C PRO A 99 2.46 -11.00 -4.47
N GLY A 100 1.95 -11.21 -3.25
CA GLY A 100 2.09 -12.45 -2.51
C GLY A 100 1.00 -13.45 -2.86
#